data_AF-A0A1X7SJF0-F1
#
_entry.id   AF-A0A1X7SJF0-F1
#
_cell.length_a   1.000
_cell.length_b   1.000
_cell.length_c   1.000
_cell.angle_alpha   90.00
_cell.angle_beta   90.00
_cell.angle_gamma   90.00
#
_symmetry.space_group_name_H-M   'P 1'
#
loop_
_entity.id
_entity.type
_entity.pdbx_description
1 polymer ?
#
loop_
_entity_poly.entity_id
_entity_poly.type
_entity_poly.pdbx_seq_one_letter_code
_entity_poly.pdbx_strand_id
1 'polypeptide(L)'
;MMMTFQFFLLIALSFKVVSTNTLPPNRECLDITNLDEILQALEKQNFEVARWRDLCLVLGIYIPTLNGIEATNQHHGVDRCLQECLSSWLSKADKVKQKGGPTWHSLIVGLKRIDQIATADKINGIHKNKHPACEILDQHISDPTVQKNLLSLGIIYLLHAEKIVTKGVWSSEELELLLNDVQNAVCRNYQLLKTF
;
A
#
# COMPACT_ATOMS: atom_id res chain seq x y z
N MET A 1 24.65 10.54 -11.87
CA MET A 1 23.16 10.50 -11.83
C MET A 1 22.66 9.77 -13.06
N MET A 2 22.99 8.47 -13.19
CA MET A 2 22.68 7.64 -14.37
C MET A 2 22.49 6.15 -14.00
N MET A 3 22.77 5.76 -12.75
CA MET A 3 22.71 4.37 -12.27
C MET A 3 21.31 3.92 -11.86
N THR A 4 20.45 4.83 -11.38
CA THR A 4 19.09 4.50 -10.95
C THR A 4 18.24 3.95 -12.11
N PHE A 5 18.42 4.49 -13.33
CA PHE A 5 17.69 4.04 -14.51
C PHE A 5 18.09 2.62 -14.95
N GLN A 6 19.38 2.27 -14.92
CA GLN A 6 19.85 0.92 -15.27
C GLN A 6 19.38 -0.13 -14.28
N PHE A 7 19.30 0.22 -12.99
CA PHE A 7 18.81 -0.66 -11.94
C PHE A 7 17.33 -1.03 -12.12
N PHE A 8 16.47 -0.03 -12.36
CA PHE A 8 15.06 -0.29 -12.67
C PHE A 8 14.87 -0.99 -14.01
N LEU A 9 15.70 -0.69 -15.01
CA LEU A 9 15.65 -1.35 -16.31
C LEU A 9 16.05 -2.83 -16.21
N LEU A 10 17.03 -3.20 -15.38
CA LEU A 10 17.42 -4.60 -15.18
C LEU A 10 16.35 -5.39 -14.42
N ILE A 11 15.77 -4.82 -13.36
CA ILE A 11 14.63 -5.42 -12.67
C ILE A 11 13.44 -5.54 -13.63
N ALA A 12 13.07 -4.46 -14.31
CA ALA A 12 11.96 -4.46 -15.26
C ALA A 12 12.19 -5.40 -16.45
N LEU A 13 13.42 -5.55 -16.96
CA LEU A 13 13.74 -6.50 -18.04
C LEU A 13 13.66 -7.95 -17.56
N SER A 14 14.03 -8.23 -16.31
CA SER A 14 13.84 -9.54 -15.68
C SER A 14 12.35 -9.90 -15.61
N PHE A 15 11.49 -8.93 -15.30
CA PHE A 15 10.03 -9.11 -15.29
C PHE A 15 9.41 -9.09 -16.69
N LYS A 16 9.92 -8.29 -17.63
CA LYS A 16 9.37 -8.11 -18.99
C LYS A 16 9.59 -9.35 -19.87
N VAL A 17 10.65 -10.12 -19.63
CA VAL A 17 10.87 -11.44 -20.26
C VAL A 17 9.78 -12.44 -19.86
N VAL A 18 9.15 -12.26 -18.69
CA VAL A 18 8.08 -13.14 -18.19
C VAL A 18 6.67 -12.60 -18.51
N SER A 19 6.50 -11.29 -18.58
CA SER A 19 5.21 -10.58 -18.75
C SER A 19 4.59 -10.58 -20.15
N THR A 20 5.14 -11.29 -21.15
CA THR A 20 4.52 -11.32 -22.49
C THR A 20 3.15 -12.02 -22.53
N ASN A 21 2.70 -12.58 -21.41
CA ASN A 21 1.37 -13.15 -21.24
C ASN A 21 0.54 -12.29 -20.25
N THR A 22 -0.08 -11.23 -20.78
CA THR A 22 -1.32 -10.58 -20.28
C THR A 22 -1.42 -10.17 -18.80
N LEU A 23 -1.41 -8.86 -18.50
CA LEU A 23 -1.97 -8.33 -17.24
C LEU A 23 -2.84 -7.07 -17.48
N PRO A 24 -4.07 -7.00 -16.95
CA PRO A 24 -4.90 -5.80 -16.98
C PRO A 24 -4.50 -4.82 -15.87
N PRO A 25 -4.79 -3.50 -16.02
CA PRO A 25 -4.43 -2.50 -15.03
C PRO A 25 -5.50 -2.41 -13.94
N ASN A 26 -5.47 -3.28 -12.92
CA ASN A 26 -6.39 -3.13 -11.79
C ASN A 26 -5.76 -2.29 -10.68
N ARG A 27 -5.92 -0.97 -10.74
CA ARG A 27 -5.90 -0.16 -9.51
C ARG A 27 -7.24 -0.43 -8.84
N GLU A 28 -7.29 -1.26 -7.80
CA GLU A 28 -8.52 -1.50 -7.03
C GLU A 28 -8.99 -0.18 -6.38
N CYS A 29 -9.74 0.62 -7.14
CA CYS A 29 -10.47 1.77 -6.65
C CYS A 29 -11.68 1.20 -5.90
N LEU A 30 -11.72 1.44 -4.59
CA LEU A 30 -12.86 1.06 -3.77
C LEU A 30 -14.05 1.96 -4.13
N ASP A 31 -15.24 1.41 -3.99
CA ASP A 31 -16.48 2.15 -4.10
C ASP A 31 -17.41 1.81 -2.93
N ILE A 32 -18.65 2.33 -2.98
CA ILE A 32 -19.61 2.18 -1.88
C ILE A 32 -19.90 0.71 -1.52
N THR A 33 -19.70 -0.23 -2.44
CA THR A 33 -19.90 -1.67 -2.20
C THR A 33 -18.84 -2.26 -1.26
N ASN A 34 -17.68 -1.62 -1.11
CA ASN A 34 -16.62 -2.05 -0.20
C ASN A 34 -16.79 -1.53 1.24
N LEU A 35 -17.84 -0.75 1.53
CA LEU A 35 -18.00 -0.11 2.84
C LEU A 35 -18.00 -1.14 3.98
N ASP A 36 -18.71 -2.25 3.82
CA ASP A 36 -18.80 -3.32 4.81
C ASP A 36 -17.44 -3.99 5.06
N GLU A 37 -16.69 -4.27 3.98
CA GLU A 37 -15.33 -4.83 4.06
C GLU A 37 -14.39 -3.92 4.85
N ILE A 38 -14.46 -2.60 4.61
CA ILE A 38 -13.64 -1.61 5.30
C ILE A 38 -14.01 -1.52 6.78
N LEU A 39 -15.30 -1.46 7.10
CA LEU A 39 -15.76 -1.39 8.49
C LEU A 39 -15.33 -2.63 9.27
N GLN A 40 -15.52 -3.82 8.71
CA GLN A 40 -15.06 -5.07 9.32
C GLN A 40 -13.53 -5.10 9.50
N ALA A 41 -12.77 -4.57 8.54
CA ALA A 41 -11.31 -4.50 8.65
C ALA A 41 -10.87 -3.58 9.79
N LEU A 42 -11.50 -2.42 9.95
CA LEU A 42 -11.21 -1.49 11.04
C LEU A 42 -11.60 -2.07 12.41
N GLU A 43 -12.79 -2.68 12.51
CA GLU A 43 -13.28 -3.30 13.74
C GLU A 43 -12.37 -4.46 14.19
N LYS A 44 -12.05 -5.40 13.29
CA LYS A 44 -11.18 -6.55 13.59
C LYS A 44 -9.79 -6.13 14.07
N GLN A 45 -9.31 -4.96 13.65
CA GLN A 45 -8.00 -4.45 14.05
C GLN A 45 -8.06 -3.46 15.21
N ASN A 46 -9.19 -3.37 15.92
CA ASN A 46 -9.41 -2.51 17.08
C ASN A 46 -9.13 -1.04 16.78
N PHE A 47 -9.60 -0.56 15.63
CA PHE A 47 -9.58 0.87 15.33
C PHE A 47 -10.33 1.65 16.40
N GLU A 48 -9.72 2.72 16.90
CA GLU A 48 -10.36 3.62 17.86
C GLU A 48 -11.39 4.50 17.15
N VAL A 49 -12.66 4.11 17.20
CA VAL A 49 -13.76 4.78 16.47
C VAL A 49 -13.88 6.26 16.82
N ALA A 50 -13.51 6.68 18.03
CA ALA A 50 -13.48 8.09 18.42
C ALA A 50 -12.61 8.97 17.49
N ARG A 51 -11.64 8.37 16.79
CA ARG A 51 -10.73 9.04 15.86
C ARG A 51 -11.25 9.10 14.41
N TRP A 52 -12.51 8.75 14.18
CA TRP A 52 -13.14 8.84 12.86
C TRP A 52 -12.89 10.22 12.24
N ARG A 53 -13.08 11.30 13.00
CA ARG A 53 -12.97 12.67 12.50
C ARG A 53 -11.59 12.98 11.95
N ASP A 54 -10.54 12.59 12.67
CA ASP A 54 -9.15 12.77 12.25
C ASP A 54 -8.87 11.98 10.97
N LEU A 55 -9.32 10.72 10.93
CA LEU A 55 -9.17 9.84 9.77
C LEU A 55 -9.82 10.46 8.52
N CYS A 56 -11.05 10.92 8.63
CA CYS A 56 -11.80 11.48 7.50
C CYS A 56 -11.17 12.77 6.97
N LEU A 57 -10.63 13.60 7.87
CA LEU A 57 -9.93 14.83 7.50
C LEU A 57 -8.67 14.53 6.67
N VAL A 58 -7.88 13.52 7.06
CA VAL A 58 -6.68 13.11 6.31
C VAL A 58 -7.03 12.42 4.98
N LEU A 59 -8.16 11.71 4.92
CA LEU A 59 -8.69 11.06 3.71
C LEU A 59 -9.25 12.04 2.69
N GLY A 60 -9.54 13.27 3.09
CA GLY A 60 -9.93 14.33 2.18
C GLY A 60 -11.33 14.91 2.39
N ILE A 61 -12.00 14.56 3.46
CA ILE A 61 -13.30 15.13 3.81
C ILE A 61 -13.07 16.49 4.48
N TYR A 62 -13.85 17.50 4.11
CA TYR A 62 -13.73 18.84 4.67
C TYR A 62 -14.45 18.97 6.01
N ILE A 63 -13.99 19.90 6.84
CA ILE A 63 -14.59 20.18 8.17
C ILE A 63 -16.09 20.48 8.08
N PRO A 64 -16.62 21.26 7.12
CA PRO A 64 -18.06 21.46 6.98
C PRO A 64 -18.84 20.16 6.77
N THR A 65 -18.31 19.24 5.95
CA THR A 65 -18.90 17.92 5.71
C THR A 65 -18.90 17.08 7.00
N LEU A 66 -17.79 17.09 7.74
CA LEU A 66 -17.69 16.39 9.03
C LEU A 66 -18.65 16.96 10.08
N ASN A 67 -18.82 18.28 10.14
CA ASN A 67 -19.80 18.92 11.01
C ASN A 67 -21.23 18.48 10.67
N GLY A 68 -21.55 18.36 9.38
CA GLY A 68 -22.85 17.86 8.93
C GLY A 68 -23.10 16.41 9.34
N ILE A 69 -22.09 15.55 9.19
CA ILE A 69 -22.16 14.14 9.61
C ILE A 69 -22.39 14.02 11.12
N GLU A 70 -21.63 14.77 11.92
CA GLU A 70 -21.72 14.76 13.37
C GLU A 70 -23.08 15.28 13.87
N ALA A 71 -23.58 16.38 13.30
CA ALA A 71 -24.88 16.93 13.64
C ALA A 71 -26.03 15.95 13.31
N THR A 72 -25.94 15.24 12.18
CA THR A 72 -26.97 14.28 11.75
C THR A 72 -26.98 13.01 12.62
N ASN A 73 -25.85 12.65 13.22
CA ASN A 73 -25.68 11.40 13.96
C ASN A 73 -25.50 11.59 15.48
N GLN A 74 -25.80 12.78 16.01
CA GLN A 74 -25.62 13.11 17.43
C GLN A 74 -26.32 12.13 18.39
N HIS A 75 -27.45 11.53 17.96
CA HIS A 75 -28.22 10.56 18.75
C HIS A 75 -27.93 9.09 18.39
N HIS A 76 -27.09 8.84 17.39
CA HIS A 76 -26.83 7.51 16.83
C HIS A 76 -25.44 6.96 17.13
N GLY A 77 -24.56 7.77 17.73
CA GLY A 77 -23.24 7.35 18.20
C GLY A 77 -22.12 7.52 17.18
N VAL A 78 -20.88 7.33 17.65
CA VAL A 78 -19.66 7.56 16.85
C VAL A 78 -19.47 6.55 15.72
N ASP A 79 -20.02 5.34 15.84
CA ASP A 79 -19.95 4.31 14.80
C ASP A 79 -20.68 4.76 13.52
N ARG A 80 -21.86 5.39 13.70
CA ARG A 80 -22.62 5.98 12.60
C ARG A 80 -21.89 7.13 11.93
N CYS A 81 -21.19 7.97 12.70
CA CYS A 81 -20.33 9.01 12.14
C CYS A 81 -19.20 8.44 11.28
N LEU A 82 -18.55 7.36 11.74
CA LEU A 82 -17.52 6.67 10.96
C LEU A 82 -18.08 6.09 9.66
N GLN A 83 -19.23 5.42 9.72
CA GLN A 83 -19.89 4.84 8.54
C GLN A 83 -20.24 5.90 7.48
N GLU A 84 -20.86 7.01 7.88
CA GLU A 84 -21.23 8.10 6.96
C GLU A 84 -20.00 8.81 6.38
N CYS A 85 -18.94 8.96 7.19
CA CYS A 85 -17.68 9.47 6.69
C CYS A 85 -17.08 8.55 5.62
N LEU A 86 -16.98 7.25 5.89
CA LEU A 86 -16.37 6.31 4.96
C LEU A 86 -17.22 6.21 3.68
N SER A 87 -18.55 6.31 3.80
CA SER A 87 -19.47 6.41 2.66
C SER A 87 -19.18 7.66 1.80
N SER A 88 -18.95 8.81 2.44
CA SER A 88 -18.57 10.06 1.77
C SER A 88 -17.21 9.94 1.07
N TRP A 89 -16.25 9.27 1.71
CA TRP A 89 -14.93 8.98 1.16
C TRP A 89 -15.00 8.06 -0.07
N LEU A 90 -15.75 6.96 0.01
CA LEU A 90 -15.97 6.02 -1.09
C LEU A 90 -16.73 6.68 -2.26
N SER A 91 -17.62 7.63 -1.96
CA SER A 91 -18.32 8.45 -2.96
C SER A 91 -17.45 9.55 -3.57
N LYS A 92 -16.16 9.63 -3.19
CA LYS A 92 -15.16 10.58 -3.72
C LYS A 92 -15.54 12.05 -3.47
N ALA A 93 -16.19 12.33 -2.34
CA ALA A 93 -16.56 13.68 -1.94
C ALA A 93 -15.33 14.59 -1.75
N ASP A 94 -15.54 15.90 -1.71
CA ASP A 94 -14.52 16.89 -1.34
C ASP A 94 -13.19 16.71 -2.10
N LYS A 95 -12.05 16.71 -1.38
CA LYS A 95 -10.70 16.57 -1.95
C LYS A 95 -10.23 15.11 -2.03
N VAL A 96 -11.12 14.13 -1.91
CA VAL A 96 -10.73 12.70 -1.88
C VAL A 96 -9.98 12.28 -3.15
N LYS A 97 -10.43 12.71 -4.33
CA LYS A 97 -9.72 12.43 -5.60
C LYS A 97 -8.30 13.02 -5.60
N GLN A 98 -8.13 14.22 -5.06
CA GLN A 98 -6.82 14.89 -4.96
C GLN A 98 -5.91 14.23 -3.91
N LYS A 99 -6.49 13.55 -2.91
CA LYS A 99 -5.78 12.78 -1.88
C LYS A 99 -5.47 11.34 -2.27
N GLY A 100 -5.67 10.97 -3.54
CA GLY A 100 -5.34 9.64 -4.09
C GLY A 100 -6.54 8.73 -4.33
N GLY A 101 -7.75 9.19 -4.02
CA GLY A 101 -8.99 8.43 -4.20
C GLY A 101 -9.19 7.34 -3.14
N PRO A 102 -10.35 6.68 -3.14
CA PRO A 102 -10.67 5.62 -2.19
C PRO A 102 -9.91 4.33 -2.53
N THR A 103 -8.80 4.09 -1.85
CA THR A 103 -8.00 2.86 -1.96
C THR A 103 -7.59 2.37 -0.58
N TRP A 104 -7.33 1.06 -0.45
CA TRP A 104 -6.73 0.50 0.77
C TRP A 104 -5.45 1.22 1.16
N HIS A 105 -4.61 1.58 0.19
CA HIS A 105 -3.40 2.35 0.45
C HIS A 105 -3.69 3.70 1.11
N SER A 106 -4.61 4.50 0.56
CA SER A 106 -4.96 5.80 1.14
C SER A 106 -5.56 5.67 2.54
N LEU A 107 -6.31 4.60 2.81
CA LEU A 107 -6.81 4.28 4.15
C LEU A 107 -5.66 4.00 5.12
N ILE A 108 -4.74 3.12 4.73
CA ILE A 108 -3.56 2.76 5.53
C ILE A 108 -2.69 3.98 5.83
N VAL A 109 -2.41 4.83 4.83
CA VAL A 109 -1.65 6.06 5.02
C VAL A 109 -2.39 7.03 5.95
N GLY A 110 -3.72 7.12 5.82
CA GLY A 110 -4.56 7.91 6.72
C GLY A 110 -4.42 7.45 8.17
N LEU A 111 -4.59 6.14 8.41
CA LEU A 111 -4.43 5.53 9.73
C LEU A 111 -3.05 5.79 10.34
N LYS A 112 -1.96 5.67 9.56
CA LYS A 112 -0.61 5.99 10.04
C LYS A 112 -0.43 7.45 10.42
N ARG A 113 -1.05 8.38 9.67
CA ARG A 113 -0.98 9.82 9.96
C ARG A 113 -1.70 10.23 11.23
N ILE A 114 -2.69 9.45 11.62
CA ILE A 114 -3.39 9.62 12.88
C ILE A 114 -2.86 8.63 13.91
N ASP A 115 -1.59 8.22 13.88
CA ASP A 115 -0.97 7.36 14.90
C ASP A 115 -1.69 6.01 15.19
N GLN A 116 -2.61 5.58 14.34
CA GLN A 116 -3.27 4.27 14.38
C GLN A 116 -2.38 3.23 13.66
N ILE A 117 -1.09 3.21 14.03
CA ILE A 117 -0.03 2.47 13.31
C ILE A 117 -0.28 0.97 13.37
N ALA A 118 -0.63 0.42 14.54
CA ALA A 118 -0.88 -1.01 14.70
C ALA A 118 -2.04 -1.48 13.81
N THR A 119 -3.15 -0.74 13.81
CA THR A 119 -4.31 -0.96 12.94
C THR A 119 -3.90 -0.89 11.46
N ALA A 120 -3.14 0.15 11.09
CA ALA A 120 -2.66 0.35 9.73
C ALA A 120 -1.76 -0.79 9.25
N ASP A 121 -0.83 -1.27 10.09
CA ASP A 121 0.10 -2.33 9.71
C ASP A 121 -0.59 -3.69 9.59
N LYS A 122 -1.59 -3.97 10.44
CA LYS A 122 -2.42 -5.18 10.34
C LYS A 122 -3.27 -5.18 9.08
N ILE A 123 -3.97 -4.08 8.79
CA ILE A 123 -4.73 -3.90 7.54
C ILE A 123 -3.78 -3.98 6.35
N ASN A 124 -2.63 -3.31 6.42
CA ASN A 124 -1.61 -3.39 5.40
C ASN A 124 -1.13 -4.83 5.19
N GLY A 125 -0.93 -5.64 6.23
CA GLY A 125 -0.59 -7.06 6.08
C GLY A 125 -1.62 -7.87 5.31
N ILE A 126 -2.92 -7.57 5.50
CA ILE A 126 -4.03 -8.21 4.77
C ILE A 126 -4.04 -7.79 3.29
N HIS A 127 -3.75 -6.51 3.03
CA HIS A 127 -3.87 -5.90 1.69
C HIS A 127 -2.53 -5.66 0.99
N LYS A 128 -1.39 -6.07 1.57
CA LYS A 128 -0.03 -5.90 1.02
C LYS A 128 0.12 -6.60 -0.33
N ASN A 129 -0.71 -7.62 -0.56
CA ASN A 129 -0.76 -8.41 -1.78
C ASN A 129 -1.55 -7.73 -2.93
N LYS A 130 -1.80 -6.39 -2.87
CA LYS A 130 -2.67 -5.67 -3.83
C LYS A 130 -2.02 -4.53 -4.64
N HIS A 131 -0.71 -4.26 -4.51
CA HIS A 131 -0.04 -3.34 -5.45
C HIS A 131 0.46 -4.14 -6.65
N PRO A 132 0.21 -3.76 -7.92
CA PRO A 132 0.61 -4.57 -9.07
C PRO A 132 2.10 -4.95 -9.08
N ALA A 133 3.00 -4.05 -8.66
CA ALA A 133 4.42 -4.39 -8.56
C ALA A 133 4.75 -5.35 -7.40
N CYS A 134 4.00 -5.32 -6.30
CA CYS A 134 4.14 -6.29 -5.20
C CYS A 134 3.54 -7.63 -5.60
N GLU A 135 2.39 -7.62 -6.29
CA GLU A 135 1.73 -8.81 -6.82
C GLU A 135 2.58 -9.49 -7.90
N ILE A 136 3.14 -8.74 -8.84
CA ILE A 136 4.09 -9.25 -9.85
C ILE A 136 5.35 -9.81 -9.17
N LEU A 137 5.89 -9.09 -8.17
CA LEU A 137 7.04 -9.59 -7.42
C LEU A 137 6.68 -10.90 -6.72
N ASP A 138 5.56 -10.96 -5.98
CA ASP A 138 5.12 -12.14 -5.26
C ASP A 138 4.86 -13.34 -6.17
N GLN A 139 4.33 -13.11 -7.38
CA GLN A 139 4.12 -14.16 -8.39
C GLN A 139 5.42 -14.78 -8.91
N HIS A 140 6.53 -14.04 -8.89
CA HIS A 140 7.79 -14.47 -9.51
C HIS A 140 8.95 -14.65 -8.53
N ILE A 141 8.85 -14.17 -7.29
CA ILE A 141 9.93 -14.23 -6.31
C ILE A 141 10.22 -15.66 -5.82
N SER A 142 9.25 -16.57 -5.98
CA SER A 142 9.42 -18.01 -5.75
C SER A 142 10.12 -18.73 -6.91
N ASP A 143 10.35 -18.08 -8.06
CA ASP A 143 11.05 -18.68 -9.20
C ASP A 143 12.55 -18.89 -8.87
N PRO A 144 13.08 -20.11 -9.02
CA PRO A 144 14.48 -20.41 -8.69
C PRO A 144 15.50 -19.59 -9.49
N THR A 145 15.17 -19.19 -10.71
CA THR A 145 16.01 -18.35 -11.57
C THR A 145 16.07 -16.92 -11.02
N VAL A 146 14.92 -16.38 -10.60
CA VAL A 146 14.83 -15.06 -9.98
C VAL A 146 15.61 -15.04 -8.66
N GLN A 147 15.45 -16.05 -7.82
CA GLN A 147 16.19 -16.17 -6.56
C GLN A 147 17.70 -16.26 -6.78
N LYS A 148 18.14 -17.08 -7.74
CA LYS A 148 19.55 -17.19 -8.10
C LYS A 148 20.13 -15.87 -8.63
N ASN A 149 19.34 -15.15 -9.44
CA ASN A 149 19.75 -13.84 -9.94
C ASN A 149 19.85 -12.81 -8.81
N LEU A 150 18.90 -12.79 -7.87
CA LEU A 150 18.93 -11.91 -6.70
C LEU A 150 20.15 -12.15 -5.81
N LEU A 151 20.61 -13.39 -5.71
CA LEU A 151 21.86 -13.74 -5.00
C LEU A 151 23.14 -13.47 -5.80
N SER A 152 23.04 -12.98 -7.04
CA SER A 152 24.23 -12.62 -7.80
C SER A 152 24.93 -11.41 -7.16
N LEU A 153 26.26 -11.47 -7.07
CA LEU A 153 27.06 -10.40 -6.44
C LEU A 153 26.80 -9.02 -7.05
N GLY A 154 26.57 -8.96 -8.38
CA GLY A 154 26.24 -7.71 -9.06
C GLY A 154 24.91 -7.11 -8.61
N ILE A 155 23.87 -7.94 -8.45
CA ILE A 155 22.56 -7.47 -7.99
C ILE A 155 22.59 -7.11 -6.51
N ILE A 156 23.23 -7.91 -5.65
CA ILE A 156 23.39 -7.58 -4.22
C ILE A 156 24.09 -6.24 -4.03
N TYR A 157 25.20 -6.02 -4.75
CA TYR A 157 25.94 -4.77 -4.68
C TYR A 157 25.06 -3.57 -5.06
N LEU A 158 24.28 -3.70 -6.14
CA LEU A 158 23.36 -2.66 -6.58
C LEU A 158 22.23 -2.41 -5.59
N LEU A 159 21.62 -3.48 -5.06
CA LEU A 159 20.56 -3.37 -4.04
C LEU A 159 21.06 -2.62 -2.79
N HIS A 160 22.29 -2.91 -2.36
CA HIS A 160 22.91 -2.25 -1.22
C HIS A 160 23.28 -0.80 -1.52
N ALA A 161 23.85 -0.51 -2.70
CA ALA A 161 24.21 0.84 -3.12
C ALA A 161 22.98 1.78 -3.20
N GLU A 162 21.84 1.24 -3.65
CA GLU A 162 20.56 1.95 -3.72
C GLU A 162 19.78 1.94 -2.39
N LYS A 163 20.38 1.42 -1.30
CA LYS A 163 19.79 1.33 0.05
C LYS A 163 18.45 0.57 0.09
N ILE A 164 18.29 -0.37 -0.82
CA ILE A 164 17.13 -1.28 -0.86
C ILE A 164 17.29 -2.38 0.19
N VAL A 165 18.50 -2.93 0.30
CA VAL A 165 18.88 -3.88 1.34
C VAL A 165 19.91 -3.24 2.27
N THR A 166 19.85 -3.60 3.55
CA THR A 166 20.74 -3.02 4.56
C THR A 166 22.10 -3.72 4.64
N LYS A 167 22.18 -4.93 4.07
CA LYS A 167 23.37 -5.79 4.07
C LYS A 167 23.98 -5.89 2.67
N GLY A 168 25.29 -5.72 2.57
CA GLY A 168 26.02 -5.77 1.29
C GLY A 168 26.49 -7.16 0.85
N VAL A 169 26.27 -8.19 1.67
CA VAL A 169 26.66 -9.58 1.38
C VAL A 169 25.55 -10.50 1.87
N TRP A 170 25.06 -11.38 1.00
CA TRP A 170 24.02 -12.35 1.33
C TRP A 170 24.48 -13.75 0.94
N SER A 171 24.27 -14.73 1.83
CA SER A 171 24.48 -16.14 1.51
C SER A 171 23.18 -16.80 1.03
N SER A 172 23.28 -18.02 0.48
CA SER A 172 22.09 -18.82 0.15
C SER A 172 21.23 -19.14 1.37
N GLU A 173 21.84 -19.21 2.56
CA GLU A 173 21.14 -19.47 3.83
C GLU A 173 20.27 -18.28 4.27
N GLU A 174 20.61 -17.08 3.78
CA GLU A 174 19.89 -15.83 4.09
C GLU A 174 18.94 -15.39 2.98
N LEU A 175 18.68 -16.28 2.01
CA LEU A 175 17.85 -15.97 0.85
C LEU A 175 16.46 -15.47 1.28
N GLU A 176 15.79 -16.13 2.22
CA GLU A 176 14.46 -15.71 2.68
C GLU A 176 14.47 -14.28 3.26
N LEU A 177 15.53 -13.93 3.99
CA LEU A 177 15.70 -12.58 4.55
C LEU A 177 15.96 -11.54 3.45
N LEU A 178 16.77 -11.88 2.44
CA LEU A 178 17.00 -11.03 1.26
C LEU A 178 15.70 -10.79 0.50
N LEU A 179 14.93 -11.85 0.23
CA LEU A 179 13.65 -11.77 -0.48
C LEU A 179 12.67 -10.86 0.28
N ASN A 180 12.59 -11.02 1.59
CA ASN A 180 11.74 -10.18 2.44
C ASN A 180 12.20 -8.71 2.44
N ASP A 181 13.50 -8.42 2.50
CA ASP A 181 14.02 -7.04 2.40
C ASP A 181 13.69 -6.40 1.05
N VAL A 182 13.87 -7.13 -0.05
CA VAL A 182 13.53 -6.68 -1.40
C VAL A 182 12.03 -6.45 -1.55
N GLN A 183 11.17 -7.38 -1.11
CA GLN A 183 9.71 -7.21 -1.09
C GLN A 183 9.30 -5.99 -0.28
N ASN A 184 9.86 -5.84 0.93
CA ASN A 184 9.54 -4.72 1.80
C ASN A 184 9.98 -3.39 1.20
N ALA A 185 11.09 -3.34 0.48
CA ALA A 185 11.56 -2.13 -0.18
C ALA A 185 10.69 -1.79 -1.41
N VAL A 186 10.38 -2.76 -2.27
CA VAL A 186 9.51 -2.56 -3.43
C VAL A 186 8.12 -2.10 -3.01
N CYS A 187 7.53 -2.74 -1.99
CA CYS A 187 6.22 -2.35 -1.47
C CYS A 187 6.22 -1.04 -0.69
N ARG A 188 7.36 -0.59 -0.14
CA ARG A 188 7.48 0.74 0.49
C ARG A 188 7.72 1.87 -0.52
N ASN A 189 8.47 1.59 -1.59
CA ASN A 189 8.94 2.58 -2.56
C ASN A 189 8.17 2.55 -3.89
N TYR A 190 7.04 1.86 -3.96
CA TYR A 190 6.29 1.68 -5.20
C TYR A 190 5.86 3.00 -5.88
N GLN A 191 5.76 4.10 -5.14
CA GLN A 191 5.47 5.43 -5.68
C GLN A 191 6.59 5.95 -6.59
N LEU A 192 7.83 5.48 -6.40
CA LEU A 192 8.97 5.79 -7.28
C LEU A 192 8.87 5.06 -8.64
N LEU A 193 8.10 3.96 -8.69
CA LEU A 193 7.82 3.21 -9.92
C LEU A 193 6.82 3.95 -10.84
N LYS A 194 6.24 5.08 -10.42
CA LYS A 194 5.37 5.91 -11.28
C LYS A 194 6.14 6.79 -12.27
N THR A 195 7.46 6.78 -12.23
CA THR A 195 8.31 7.63 -13.08
C THR A 195 8.72 6.94 -14.40
N PHE A 196 8.00 5.88 -14.81
CA PHE A 196 8.17 5.19 -16.09
C PHE A 196 7.04 5.53 -17.06
#